data_AF-A0A5A8E6R3-F1
#
_entry.id   AF-A0A5A8E6R3-F1
#
_cell.length_a   1.000
_cell.length_b   1.000
_cell.length_c   1.000
_cell.angle_alpha   90.00
_cell.angle_beta   90.00
_cell.angle_gamma   90.00
#
_symmetry.space_group_name_H-M   'P 1'
#
loop_
_entity.id
_entity.type
_entity.pdbx_description
1 polymer ?
#
loop_
_entity_poly.entity_id
_entity_poly.type
_entity_poly.pdbx_seq_one_letter_code
_entity_poly.pdbx_strand_id
1 'polypeptide(L)'
;MAARRSGGGRVGAAGSERRSHGPWQFVAAAGNTPRTRAQCHRSGRIMRRTCVLSIAAFSLVVLGGGLAVIALLAGEWVEAREQIDAESKTKSDVTVGFGPSGLYIKLDQSNQAAQIPVSLIEATWESQKSLFNPEDKEGVDGKSTAALLGNSYNLVAAGAVGCAAAAIIFLPFLIRDVCGGVAVVKCFGRWTSIAAGVVAVVAAVLIGAAFGAVGAGPLREGFVGFWNKGTYKTKDATVSMLAGNTPVMDCAAAATTCALLGALLVLLRGTVCAGRGASRSDDEVGEPVLAAKDNPFKAG
;
A
#
# COMPACT_ATOMS: atom_id res chain seq x y z
N MET A 1 74.21 13.69 68.66
CA MET A 1 73.16 12.66 68.87
C MET A 1 71.98 12.97 67.96
N ALA A 2 71.51 11.98 67.18
CA ALA A 2 70.30 11.89 66.31
C ALA A 2 69.92 13.10 65.42
N ALA A 3 70.03 13.11 64.07
CA ALA A 3 69.51 12.27 62.98
C ALA A 3 68.08 12.63 62.46
N ARG A 4 68.04 12.81 61.11
CA ARG A 4 66.93 12.75 60.14
C ARG A 4 66.13 14.00 59.72
N ARG A 5 66.36 14.33 58.43
CA ARG A 5 65.43 14.47 57.28
C ARG A 5 64.62 15.75 57.06
N SER A 6 64.77 16.20 55.80
CA SER A 6 63.75 16.65 54.84
C SER A 6 63.47 18.15 54.77
N GLY A 7 63.91 18.75 53.66
CA GLY A 7 63.55 20.12 53.25
C GLY A 7 64.32 20.57 52.02
N GLY A 8 64.25 19.81 50.92
CA GLY A 8 64.84 20.20 49.64
C GLY A 8 63.92 21.16 48.88
N GLY A 9 64.26 22.44 48.87
CA GLY A 9 63.73 23.39 47.90
C GLY A 9 64.62 23.44 46.66
N ARG A 10 64.03 23.77 45.50
CA ARG A 10 64.29 25.02 44.76
C ARG A 10 63.82 24.97 43.30
N VAL A 11 63.18 26.08 42.93
CA VAL A 11 63.38 26.91 41.72
C VAL A 11 62.82 26.41 40.40
N GLY A 12 61.96 27.26 39.82
CA GLY A 12 61.45 27.14 38.47
C GLY A 12 62.42 27.64 37.41
N ALA A 13 62.13 27.26 36.17
CA ALA A 13 62.64 27.89 34.97
C ALA A 13 61.54 27.83 33.90
N ALA A 14 61.33 28.97 33.24
CA ALA A 14 60.47 29.11 32.08
C ALA A 14 61.09 28.43 30.86
N GLY A 15 60.26 27.85 29.99
CA GLY A 15 60.70 27.28 28.72
C GLY A 15 59.50 26.83 27.88
N SER A 16 59.29 27.52 26.77
CA SER A 16 58.33 27.18 25.72
C SER A 16 58.63 25.84 25.07
N GLU A 17 57.62 25.02 24.79
CA GLU A 17 57.58 24.23 23.55
C GLU A 17 56.20 23.61 23.30
N ARG A 18 55.65 23.87 22.11
CA ARG A 18 54.48 23.21 21.56
C ARG A 18 54.75 21.72 21.42
N ARG A 19 53.88 20.86 21.94
CA ARG A 19 53.71 19.48 21.45
C ARG A 19 52.23 19.12 21.35
N SER A 20 51.75 19.22 20.11
CA SER A 20 50.77 18.34 19.46
C SER A 20 49.91 17.44 20.36
N HIS A 21 48.66 17.82 20.59
CA HIS A 21 47.62 16.87 21.01
C HIS A 21 47.05 16.17 19.79
N GLY A 22 47.35 14.87 19.66
CA GLY A 22 46.62 13.95 18.79
C GLY A 22 45.20 13.66 19.32
N PRO A 23 44.31 13.11 18.49
CA PRO A 23 42.87 13.24 18.69
C PRO A 23 42.25 11.98 19.32
N TRP A 24 42.61 11.58 20.54
CA TRP A 24 41.85 10.52 21.24
C TRP A 24 41.90 10.72 22.75
N GLN A 25 40.73 10.56 23.39
CA GLN A 25 40.45 10.56 24.84
C GLN A 25 40.27 11.98 25.42
N PHE A 26 39.12 12.41 25.94
CA PHE A 26 38.19 11.73 26.84
C PHE A 26 36.72 12.13 26.59
N VAL A 27 35.90 11.13 26.26
CA VAL A 27 34.48 11.08 26.63
C VAL A 27 34.43 10.46 28.02
N ALA A 28 34.00 11.20 29.05
CA ALA A 28 33.36 10.65 30.25
C ALA A 28 33.08 11.75 31.30
N ALA A 29 32.19 12.72 31.02
CA ALA A 29 31.64 13.57 32.10
C ALA A 29 30.38 14.35 31.70
N ALA A 30 29.43 13.78 30.96
CA ALA A 30 28.09 14.38 30.86
C ALA A 30 27.09 13.32 30.37
N GLY A 31 26.25 12.76 31.25
CA GLY A 31 25.21 11.86 30.74
C GLY A 31 24.36 11.05 31.70
N ASN A 32 24.50 11.16 33.01
CA ASN A 32 23.60 10.46 33.95
C ASN A 32 22.63 11.43 34.63
N THR A 33 21.73 12.03 33.86
CA THR A 33 20.49 12.58 34.42
C THR A 33 19.32 11.66 34.04
N PRO A 34 18.33 11.42 34.91
CA PRO A 34 17.16 10.61 34.58
C PRO A 34 16.37 11.14 33.35
N ARG A 35 16.54 12.41 32.98
CA ARG A 35 15.99 13.03 31.77
C ARG A 35 16.60 12.49 30.46
N THR A 36 17.91 12.25 30.39
CA THR A 36 18.57 11.75 29.15
C THR A 36 18.26 10.27 28.88
N ARG A 37 18.21 9.42 29.92
CA ARG A 37 17.78 8.02 29.78
C ARG A 37 16.32 7.89 29.35
N ALA A 38 15.42 8.71 29.91
CA ALA A 38 14.02 8.74 29.52
C ALA A 38 13.83 9.21 28.07
N GLN A 39 14.60 10.21 27.61
CA GLN A 39 14.57 10.68 26.22
C GLN A 39 15.10 9.63 25.22
N CYS A 40 16.17 8.90 25.53
CA CYS A 40 16.65 7.80 24.69
C CYS A 40 15.64 6.64 24.62
N HIS A 41 15.00 6.26 25.74
CA HIS A 41 13.95 5.24 25.76
C HIS A 41 12.66 5.66 25.05
N ARG A 42 12.34 6.96 25.04
CA ARG A 42 11.19 7.52 24.31
C ARG A 42 11.50 7.60 22.81
N SER A 43 12.72 8.01 22.45
CA SER A 43 13.19 8.07 21.06
C SER A 43 13.26 6.68 20.41
N GLY A 44 13.82 5.68 21.10
CA GLY A 44 13.84 4.30 20.61
C GLY A 44 12.46 3.66 20.46
N ARG A 45 11.51 3.96 21.35
CA ARG A 45 10.11 3.49 21.22
C ARG A 45 9.35 4.18 20.08
N ILE A 46 9.60 5.48 19.84
CA ILE A 46 8.98 6.22 18.74
C ILE A 46 9.53 5.73 17.40
N MET A 47 10.84 5.55 17.29
CA MET A 47 11.52 5.05 16.08
C MET A 47 11.09 3.62 15.71
N ARG A 48 10.90 2.74 16.72
CA ARG A 48 10.37 1.38 16.50
C ARG A 48 8.91 1.39 16.02
N ARG A 49 8.07 2.32 16.52
CA ARG A 49 6.67 2.45 16.09
C ARG A 49 6.54 3.00 14.67
N THR A 50 7.32 4.02 14.30
CA THR A 50 7.29 4.59 12.94
C THR A 50 7.82 3.61 11.89
N CYS A 51 8.83 2.80 12.24
CA CYS A 51 9.34 1.73 11.40
C CYS A 51 8.27 0.65 11.13
N VAL A 52 7.62 0.13 12.17
CA VAL A 52 6.54 -0.87 12.04
C VAL A 52 5.36 -0.34 11.21
N LEU A 53 4.94 0.91 11.44
CA LEU A 53 3.87 1.53 10.66
C LEU A 53 4.23 1.65 9.17
N SER A 54 5.50 1.88 8.84
CA SER A 54 5.94 2.08 7.46
C SER A 54 6.09 0.75 6.72
N ILE A 55 6.58 -0.28 7.42
CA ILE A 55 6.57 -1.65 6.88
C ILE A 55 5.13 -2.09 6.63
N ALA A 56 4.23 -1.92 7.61
CA ALA A 56 2.83 -2.28 7.47
C ALA A 56 2.16 -1.52 6.32
N ALA A 57 2.36 -0.20 6.23
CA ALA A 57 1.82 0.63 5.16
C ALA A 57 2.29 0.16 3.77
N PHE A 58 3.61 -0.06 3.61
CA PHE A 58 4.19 -0.54 2.36
C PHE A 58 3.66 -1.93 1.99
N SER A 59 3.67 -2.87 2.94
CA SER A 59 3.16 -4.23 2.72
C SER A 59 1.70 -4.23 2.30
N LEU A 60 0.86 -3.38 2.90
CA LEU A 60 -0.55 -3.27 2.56
C LEU A 60 -0.80 -2.67 1.17
N VAL A 61 -0.03 -1.65 0.78
CA VAL A 61 -0.13 -1.08 -0.58
C VAL A 61 0.33 -2.11 -1.63
N VAL A 62 1.43 -2.81 -1.38
CA VAL A 62 1.92 -3.87 -2.29
C VAL A 62 0.94 -5.04 -2.36
N LEU A 63 0.41 -5.49 -1.22
CA LEU A 63 -0.60 -6.55 -1.17
C LEU A 63 -1.88 -6.12 -1.91
N GLY A 64 -2.32 -4.88 -1.73
CA GLY A 64 -3.46 -4.32 -2.45
C GLY A 64 -3.26 -4.34 -3.96
N GLY A 65 -2.09 -3.91 -4.44
CA GLY A 65 -1.74 -3.99 -5.86
C GLY A 65 -1.67 -5.44 -6.37
N GLY A 66 -1.06 -6.35 -5.61
CA GLY A 66 -0.97 -7.77 -5.98
C GLY A 66 -2.34 -8.45 -6.09
N LEU A 67 -3.22 -8.22 -5.12
CA LEU A 67 -4.59 -8.73 -5.14
C LEU A 67 -5.41 -8.15 -6.30
N ALA A 68 -5.19 -6.88 -6.66
CA ALA A 68 -5.83 -6.27 -7.83
C ALA A 68 -5.38 -6.96 -9.14
N VAL A 69 -4.09 -7.29 -9.27
CA VAL A 69 -3.58 -8.05 -10.42
C VAL A 69 -4.18 -9.47 -10.46
N ILE A 70 -4.26 -10.15 -9.32
CA ILE A 70 -4.91 -11.46 -9.22
C ILE A 70 -6.38 -11.35 -9.67
N ALA A 71 -7.10 -10.33 -9.22
CA ALA A 71 -8.49 -10.09 -9.61
C ALA A 71 -8.66 -9.88 -11.13
N LEU A 72 -7.65 -9.37 -11.84
CA LEU A 72 -7.69 -9.24 -13.30
C LEU A 72 -7.40 -10.56 -14.04
N LEU A 73 -6.50 -11.38 -13.50
CA LEU A 73 -5.93 -12.53 -14.20
C LEU A 73 -6.57 -13.88 -13.83
N ALA A 74 -7.17 -14.00 -12.65
CA ALA A 74 -7.59 -15.29 -12.09
C ALA A 74 -8.98 -15.77 -12.55
N GLY A 75 -9.66 -15.04 -13.44
CA GLY A 75 -10.87 -15.50 -14.11
C GLY A 75 -12.11 -14.66 -13.82
N GLU A 76 -13.27 -15.33 -13.78
CA GLU A 76 -14.59 -14.72 -13.60
C GLU A 76 -14.79 -14.16 -12.20
N TRP A 77 -15.47 -13.01 -12.12
CA TRP A 77 -15.80 -12.36 -10.85
C TRP A 77 -17.14 -12.85 -10.31
N VAL A 78 -18.08 -13.10 -11.23
CA VAL A 78 -19.40 -13.64 -10.93
C VAL A 78 -19.55 -14.90 -11.74
N GLU A 79 -20.02 -15.95 -11.09
CA GLU A 79 -20.13 -17.29 -11.66
C GLU A 79 -21.49 -17.87 -11.33
N ALA A 80 -22.03 -18.64 -12.25
CA ALA A 80 -23.15 -19.54 -12.08
C ALA A 80 -22.71 -20.95 -12.45
N ARG A 81 -23.07 -21.91 -11.61
CA ARG A 81 -22.90 -23.34 -11.84
C ARG A 81 -24.25 -24.03 -11.83
N GLU A 82 -24.46 -24.86 -12.83
CA GLU A 82 -25.56 -25.81 -12.88
C GLU A 82 -24.98 -27.23 -12.85
N GLN A 83 -25.36 -27.98 -11.83
CA GLN A 83 -24.96 -29.37 -11.66
C GLN A 83 -26.18 -30.27 -11.64
N ILE A 84 -26.18 -31.28 -12.51
CA ILE A 84 -27.22 -32.30 -12.58
C ILE A 84 -26.57 -33.63 -12.18
N ASP A 85 -27.00 -34.18 -11.06
CA ASP A 85 -26.63 -35.52 -10.59
C ASP A 85 -27.81 -36.46 -10.85
N ALA A 86 -27.80 -37.12 -12.01
CA ALA A 86 -28.80 -38.11 -12.39
C ALA A 86 -28.47 -39.50 -11.83
N GLU A 87 -29.49 -40.23 -11.40
CA GLU A 87 -29.33 -41.61 -10.90
C GLU A 87 -28.74 -42.56 -11.98
N SER A 88 -28.85 -42.17 -13.26
CA SER A 88 -28.35 -42.90 -14.43
C SER A 88 -26.85 -42.73 -14.74
N LYS A 89 -26.04 -42.22 -13.80
CA LYS A 89 -24.57 -41.95 -13.94
C LYS A 89 -24.19 -40.86 -14.96
N THR A 90 -25.15 -40.14 -15.51
CA THR A 90 -24.88 -38.99 -16.38
C THR A 90 -24.80 -37.74 -15.51
N LYS A 91 -23.59 -37.26 -15.24
CA LYS A 91 -23.37 -36.01 -14.51
C LYS A 91 -23.19 -34.89 -15.52
N SER A 92 -23.92 -33.80 -15.35
CA SER A 92 -23.73 -32.59 -16.12
C SER A 92 -23.27 -31.43 -15.25
N ASP A 93 -22.20 -30.74 -15.63
CA ASP A 93 -21.67 -29.53 -14.99
C ASP A 93 -21.50 -28.41 -16.03
N VAL A 94 -22.36 -27.41 -15.94
CA VAL A 94 -22.28 -26.18 -16.74
C VAL A 94 -21.80 -25.06 -15.83
N THR A 95 -20.78 -24.33 -16.28
CA THR A 95 -20.30 -23.12 -15.59
C THR A 95 -20.36 -21.95 -16.54
N VAL A 96 -21.00 -20.87 -16.14
CA VAL A 96 -21.04 -19.61 -16.89
C VAL A 96 -20.72 -18.45 -15.97
N GLY A 97 -20.04 -17.43 -16.46
CA GLY A 97 -19.67 -16.32 -15.61
C GLY A 97 -19.07 -15.15 -16.37
N PHE A 98 -18.78 -14.09 -15.66
CA PHE A 98 -18.24 -12.88 -16.26
C PHE A 98 -17.31 -12.15 -15.30
N GLY A 99 -16.40 -11.37 -15.87
CA GLY A 99 -15.46 -10.54 -15.13
C GLY A 99 -14.78 -9.52 -16.04
N PRO A 100 -13.81 -8.75 -15.52
CA PRO A 100 -13.10 -7.73 -16.29
C PRO A 100 -12.46 -8.24 -17.59
N SER A 101 -12.17 -9.53 -17.65
CA SER A 101 -11.54 -10.24 -18.75
C SER A 101 -12.53 -10.80 -19.79
N GLY A 102 -13.84 -10.65 -19.58
CA GLY A 102 -14.88 -11.02 -20.53
C GLY A 102 -15.94 -11.96 -19.96
N LEU A 103 -16.61 -12.69 -20.86
CA LEU A 103 -17.59 -13.72 -20.52
C LEU A 103 -16.95 -15.10 -20.59
N TYR A 104 -17.42 -16.00 -19.74
CA TYR A 104 -16.90 -17.35 -19.52
C TYR A 104 -18.03 -18.35 -19.67
N ILE A 105 -17.80 -19.38 -20.48
CA ILE A 105 -18.78 -20.42 -20.74
C ILE A 105 -18.05 -21.76 -20.80
N LYS A 106 -18.42 -22.66 -19.91
CA LYS A 106 -17.95 -24.05 -19.88
C LYS A 106 -19.17 -24.96 -19.91
N LEU A 107 -19.39 -25.59 -21.06
CA LEU A 107 -20.47 -26.55 -21.26
C LEU A 107 -19.95 -27.96 -21.06
N ASP A 108 -20.84 -28.81 -20.55
CA ASP A 108 -20.60 -30.16 -20.05
C ASP A 108 -19.89 -31.13 -21.02
N GLN A 109 -19.99 -30.90 -22.33
CA GLN A 109 -19.38 -31.73 -23.38
C GLN A 109 -18.06 -31.16 -23.94
N SER A 110 -17.62 -30.00 -23.45
CA SER A 110 -16.42 -29.32 -23.92
C SER A 110 -15.32 -29.34 -22.87
N ASN A 111 -14.18 -29.95 -23.20
CA ASN A 111 -12.95 -29.81 -22.40
C ASN A 111 -12.39 -28.37 -22.44
N GLN A 112 -12.95 -27.49 -23.27
CA GLN A 112 -12.51 -26.10 -23.41
C GLN A 112 -13.59 -25.15 -22.86
N ALA A 113 -13.21 -24.36 -21.87
CA ALA A 113 -13.96 -23.17 -21.51
C ALA A 113 -13.81 -22.15 -22.65
N ALA A 114 -14.93 -21.71 -23.22
CA ALA A 114 -14.96 -20.61 -24.17
C ALA A 114 -14.90 -19.30 -23.38
N GLN A 115 -13.87 -18.50 -23.66
CA GLN A 115 -13.78 -17.13 -23.16
C GLN A 115 -14.13 -16.18 -24.31
N ILE A 116 -15.15 -15.35 -24.10
CA ILE A 116 -15.52 -14.29 -25.03
C ILE A 116 -14.89 -13.00 -24.51
N PRO A 117 -13.85 -12.47 -25.18
CA PRO A 117 -13.19 -11.25 -24.74
C PRO A 117 -14.16 -10.06 -24.85
N VAL A 118 -13.93 -9.04 -24.01
CA VAL A 118 -14.75 -7.83 -23.93
C VAL A 118 -15.02 -7.21 -25.31
N SER A 119 -14.03 -7.20 -26.20
CA SER A 119 -14.12 -6.65 -27.55
C SER A 119 -15.13 -7.37 -28.48
N LEU A 120 -15.52 -8.60 -28.15
CA LEU A 120 -16.45 -9.40 -28.96
C LEU A 120 -17.85 -9.51 -28.33
N ILE A 121 -18.04 -8.99 -27.12
CA ILE A 121 -19.32 -9.11 -26.40
C ILE A 121 -20.47 -8.47 -27.19
N GLU A 122 -20.30 -7.24 -27.66
CA GLU A 122 -21.36 -6.55 -28.40
C GLU A 122 -21.78 -7.32 -29.67
N ALA A 123 -20.80 -7.83 -30.42
CA ALA A 123 -21.05 -8.58 -31.66
C ALA A 123 -21.69 -9.95 -31.42
N THR A 124 -21.44 -10.57 -30.27
CA THR A 124 -21.94 -11.91 -29.92
C THR A 124 -23.15 -11.89 -28.99
N TRP A 125 -23.59 -10.70 -28.55
CA TRP A 125 -24.53 -10.55 -27.45
C TRP A 125 -25.82 -11.35 -27.64
N GLU A 126 -26.46 -11.24 -28.81
CA GLU A 126 -27.72 -11.94 -29.08
C GLU A 126 -27.62 -13.46 -28.93
N SER A 127 -26.44 -14.04 -29.20
CA SER A 127 -26.20 -15.48 -29.01
C SER A 127 -25.99 -15.88 -27.55
N GLN A 128 -25.59 -14.92 -26.69
CA GLN A 128 -25.20 -15.15 -25.29
C GLN A 128 -26.22 -14.59 -24.29
N LYS A 129 -27.14 -13.76 -24.77
CA LYS A 129 -28.11 -13.01 -23.96
C LYS A 129 -28.92 -13.91 -23.05
N SER A 130 -29.35 -15.08 -23.53
CA SER A 130 -30.13 -16.05 -22.74
C SER A 130 -29.35 -16.62 -21.55
N LEU A 131 -28.02 -16.58 -21.57
CA LEU A 131 -27.17 -17.03 -20.45
C LEU A 131 -26.85 -15.89 -19.48
N PHE A 132 -26.56 -14.68 -19.99
CA PHE A 132 -26.05 -13.57 -19.18
C PHE A 132 -27.10 -12.52 -18.78
N ASN A 133 -28.20 -12.38 -19.54
CA ASN A 133 -29.35 -11.56 -19.19
C ASN A 133 -30.68 -12.30 -19.48
N PRO A 134 -30.93 -13.44 -18.80
CA PRO A 134 -32.11 -14.28 -19.05
C PRO A 134 -33.45 -13.62 -18.69
N GLU A 135 -33.44 -12.63 -17.79
CA GLU A 135 -34.65 -11.90 -17.36
C GLU A 135 -34.87 -10.60 -18.14
N ASP A 136 -34.09 -10.34 -19.21
CA ASP A 136 -34.19 -9.12 -20.00
C ASP A 136 -34.16 -7.83 -19.14
N LYS A 137 -33.25 -7.78 -18.15
CA LYS A 137 -33.07 -6.60 -17.31
C LYS A 137 -32.79 -5.38 -18.18
N GLU A 138 -33.57 -4.33 -17.95
CA GLU A 138 -33.45 -3.08 -18.69
C GLU A 138 -32.05 -2.46 -18.53
N GLY A 139 -31.49 -1.94 -19.63
CA GLY A 139 -30.15 -1.35 -19.65
C GLY A 139 -29.00 -2.36 -19.67
N VAL A 140 -29.27 -3.66 -19.70
CA VAL A 140 -28.26 -4.72 -19.86
C VAL A 140 -28.29 -5.24 -21.30
N ASP A 141 -27.40 -4.70 -22.12
CA ASP A 141 -27.18 -5.10 -23.51
C ASP A 141 -25.69 -5.41 -23.75
N GLY A 142 -25.35 -5.82 -24.98
CA GLY A 142 -23.96 -6.18 -25.32
C GLY A 142 -22.98 -5.01 -25.18
N LYS A 143 -23.43 -3.79 -25.47
CA LYS A 143 -22.59 -2.59 -25.41
C LYS A 143 -22.39 -2.14 -23.97
N SER A 144 -23.45 -2.10 -23.17
CA SER A 144 -23.38 -1.75 -21.74
C SER A 144 -22.60 -2.79 -20.94
N THR A 145 -22.75 -4.07 -21.28
CA THR A 145 -21.94 -5.16 -20.71
C THR A 145 -20.48 -5.04 -21.08
N ALA A 146 -20.16 -4.85 -22.36
CA ALA A 146 -18.77 -4.64 -22.80
C ALA A 146 -18.14 -3.42 -22.12
N ALA A 147 -18.88 -2.31 -22.04
CA ALA A 147 -18.43 -1.10 -21.36
C ALA A 147 -18.21 -1.34 -19.86
N LEU A 148 -19.12 -2.03 -19.17
CA LEU A 148 -18.99 -2.34 -17.75
C LEU A 148 -17.72 -3.17 -17.48
N LEU A 149 -17.52 -4.27 -18.21
CA LEU A 149 -16.39 -5.17 -18.00
C LEU A 149 -15.06 -4.52 -18.41
N GLY A 150 -15.04 -3.81 -19.54
CA GLY A 150 -13.87 -3.06 -20.01
C GLY A 150 -13.48 -1.91 -19.08
N ASN A 151 -14.46 -1.13 -18.59
CA ASN A 151 -14.20 -0.09 -17.60
C ASN A 151 -13.70 -0.68 -16.28
N SER A 152 -14.28 -1.80 -15.85
CA SER A 152 -13.82 -2.50 -14.64
C SER A 152 -12.37 -2.95 -14.77
N TYR A 153 -11.98 -3.50 -15.94
CA TYR A 153 -10.59 -3.85 -16.24
C TYR A 153 -9.67 -2.63 -16.12
N ASN A 154 -10.02 -1.54 -16.80
CA ASN A 154 -9.21 -0.34 -16.83
C ASN A 154 -9.06 0.29 -15.44
N LEU A 155 -10.13 0.32 -14.65
CA LEU A 155 -10.12 0.84 -13.28
C LEU A 155 -9.24 0.01 -12.35
N VAL A 156 -9.37 -1.33 -12.37
CA VAL A 156 -8.53 -2.20 -11.54
C VAL A 156 -7.08 -2.17 -11.99
N ALA A 157 -6.81 -2.13 -13.30
CA ALA A 157 -5.45 -2.03 -13.84
C ALA A 157 -4.79 -0.70 -13.45
N ALA A 158 -5.50 0.42 -13.62
CA ALA A 158 -5.04 1.74 -13.18
C ALA A 158 -4.81 1.77 -11.66
N GLY A 159 -5.70 1.13 -10.89
CA GLY A 159 -5.53 0.97 -9.44
C GLY A 159 -4.29 0.15 -9.07
N ALA A 160 -4.03 -0.97 -9.73
CA ALA A 160 -2.84 -1.79 -9.51
C ALA A 160 -1.55 -1.02 -9.82
N VAL A 161 -1.52 -0.29 -10.95
CA VAL A 161 -0.41 0.60 -11.32
C VAL A 161 -0.25 1.73 -10.30
N GLY A 162 -1.35 2.31 -9.82
CA GLY A 162 -1.35 3.32 -8.77
C GLY A 162 -0.75 2.80 -7.46
N CYS A 163 -1.09 1.59 -7.04
CA CYS A 163 -0.46 0.94 -5.87
C CYS A 163 1.05 0.75 -6.07
N ALA A 164 1.48 0.30 -7.26
CA ALA A 164 2.91 0.17 -7.57
C ALA A 164 3.63 1.53 -7.52
N ALA A 165 3.04 2.56 -8.12
CA ALA A 165 3.58 3.92 -8.08
C ALA A 165 3.68 4.46 -6.64
N ALA A 166 2.64 4.29 -5.83
CA ALA A 166 2.65 4.68 -4.43
C ALA A 166 3.74 3.94 -3.63
N ALA A 167 3.92 2.64 -3.86
CA ALA A 167 4.97 1.85 -3.23
C ALA A 167 6.37 2.36 -3.61
N ILE A 168 6.61 2.66 -4.89
CA ILE A 168 7.89 3.22 -5.39
C ILE A 168 8.18 4.58 -4.75
N ILE A 169 7.19 5.48 -4.72
CA ILE A 169 7.35 6.81 -4.11
C ILE A 169 7.62 6.68 -2.60
N PHE A 170 7.03 5.68 -1.94
CA PHE A 170 7.19 5.45 -0.50
C PHE A 170 8.49 4.72 -0.12
N LEU A 171 9.10 3.96 -1.03
CA LEU A 171 10.26 3.10 -0.77
C LEU A 171 11.46 3.80 -0.12
N PRO A 172 11.87 5.04 -0.51
CA PRO A 172 12.97 5.74 0.15
C PRO A 172 12.70 6.01 1.64
N PHE A 173 11.43 6.19 2.03
CA PHE A 173 11.05 6.40 3.44
C PHE A 173 11.16 5.11 4.24
N LEU A 174 10.70 4.00 3.66
CA LEU A 174 10.84 2.68 4.26
C LEU A 174 12.31 2.34 4.52
N ILE A 175 13.18 2.52 3.52
CA ILE A 175 14.61 2.26 3.65
C ILE A 175 15.21 3.14 4.76
N ARG A 176 14.84 4.42 4.82
CA ARG A 176 15.32 5.33 5.87
C ARG A 176 14.92 4.87 7.28
N ASP A 177 13.69 4.39 7.47
CA ASP A 177 13.22 3.94 8.78
C ASP A 177 13.81 2.61 9.21
N VAL A 178 14.06 1.72 8.24
CA VAL A 178 14.64 0.41 8.49
C VAL A 178 16.14 0.53 8.75
N CYS A 179 16.85 1.40 8.02
CA CYS A 179 18.31 1.55 8.10
C CYS A 179 18.81 2.59 9.12
N GLY A 180 17.94 3.14 9.98
CA GLY A 180 18.39 3.99 11.10
C GLY A 180 18.62 5.48 10.79
N GLY A 181 18.20 5.97 9.62
CA GLY A 181 18.11 7.41 9.33
C GLY A 181 19.38 8.09 8.82
N VAL A 182 19.54 8.20 7.50
CA VAL A 182 20.42 9.22 6.90
C VAL A 182 19.75 10.59 7.05
N ALA A 183 20.44 11.55 7.67
CA ALA A 183 19.87 12.76 8.28
C ALA A 183 19.39 13.87 7.31
N VAL A 184 19.41 13.67 5.99
CA VAL A 184 19.58 14.80 5.05
C VAL A 184 18.28 15.41 4.51
N VAL A 185 17.12 14.76 4.57
CA VAL A 185 15.91 15.28 3.91
C VAL A 185 14.79 15.53 4.93
N LYS A 186 14.74 16.73 5.53
CA LYS A 186 13.77 17.07 6.60
C LYS A 186 12.45 17.69 6.11
N CYS A 187 12.42 18.34 4.92
CA CYS A 187 11.20 19.00 4.43
C CYS A 187 10.62 18.41 3.12
N PHE A 188 11.47 18.00 2.18
CA PHE A 188 11.01 17.38 0.93
C PHE A 188 10.33 16.01 1.12
N GLY A 189 10.67 15.30 2.21
CA GLY A 189 10.12 13.98 2.50
C GLY A 189 8.64 13.95 2.91
N ARG A 190 8.10 15.08 3.36
CA ARG A 190 6.71 15.18 3.81
C ARG A 190 5.75 15.15 2.63
N TRP A 191 5.94 16.06 1.67
CA TRP A 191 5.08 16.19 0.50
C TRP A 191 5.09 14.94 -0.38
N THR A 192 6.23 14.28 -0.51
CA THR A 192 6.34 13.00 -1.22
C THR A 192 5.62 11.86 -0.50
N SER A 193 5.65 11.82 0.84
CA SER A 193 4.87 10.84 1.61
C SER A 193 3.36 11.08 1.48
N ILE A 194 2.94 12.35 1.49
CA ILE A 194 1.53 12.72 1.26
C ILE A 194 1.13 12.36 -0.16
N ALA A 195 1.97 12.64 -1.16
CA ALA A 195 1.73 12.26 -2.55
C ALA A 195 1.59 10.74 -2.70
N ALA A 196 2.48 9.93 -2.10
CA ALA A 196 2.35 8.47 -2.09
C ALA A 196 1.02 8.02 -1.46
N GLY A 197 0.63 8.64 -0.34
CA GLY A 197 -0.64 8.38 0.31
C GLY A 197 -1.84 8.72 -0.57
N VAL A 198 -1.85 9.89 -1.20
CA VAL A 198 -2.92 10.33 -2.12
C VAL A 198 -3.02 9.40 -3.33
N VAL A 199 -1.89 9.03 -3.94
CA VAL A 199 -1.87 8.08 -5.06
C VAL A 199 -2.46 6.72 -4.63
N ALA A 200 -2.11 6.24 -3.44
CA ALA A 200 -2.67 4.99 -2.90
C ALA A 200 -4.17 5.10 -2.58
N VAL A 201 -4.66 6.27 -2.12
CA VAL A 201 -6.11 6.51 -1.94
C VAL A 201 -6.83 6.46 -3.29
N VAL A 202 -6.32 7.16 -4.30
CA VAL A 202 -6.91 7.15 -5.65
C VAL A 202 -6.92 5.73 -6.21
N ALA A 203 -5.81 5.00 -6.06
CA ALA A 203 -5.73 3.60 -6.46
C ALA A 203 -6.81 2.74 -5.79
N ALA A 204 -6.99 2.86 -4.47
CA ALA A 204 -8.03 2.15 -3.73
C ALA A 204 -9.44 2.50 -4.24
N VAL A 205 -9.71 3.78 -4.51
CA VAL A 205 -11.00 4.24 -5.04
C VAL A 205 -11.28 3.63 -6.41
N LEU A 206 -10.29 3.57 -7.31
CA LEU A 206 -10.47 2.98 -8.64
C LEU A 206 -10.80 1.48 -8.56
N ILE A 207 -10.07 0.72 -7.74
CA ILE A 207 -10.32 -0.71 -7.53
C ILE A 207 -11.72 -0.91 -6.91
N GLY A 208 -12.05 -0.11 -5.89
CA GLY A 208 -13.34 -0.16 -5.21
C GLY A 208 -14.51 0.20 -6.11
N ALA A 209 -14.33 1.17 -7.01
CA ALA A 209 -15.33 1.57 -8.00
C ALA A 209 -15.62 0.44 -8.99
N ALA A 210 -14.59 -0.27 -9.46
CA ALA A 210 -14.77 -1.44 -10.33
C ALA A 210 -15.53 -2.57 -9.61
N PHE A 211 -15.10 -2.91 -8.39
CA PHE A 211 -15.80 -3.89 -7.55
C PHE A 211 -17.27 -3.50 -7.32
N GLY A 212 -17.52 -2.24 -6.97
CA GLY A 212 -18.86 -1.71 -6.73
C GLY A 212 -19.74 -1.73 -7.99
N ALA A 213 -19.20 -1.34 -9.14
CA ALA A 213 -19.93 -1.30 -10.40
C ALA A 213 -20.39 -2.70 -10.84
N VAL A 214 -19.54 -3.72 -10.67
CA VAL A 214 -19.91 -5.11 -10.96
C VAL A 214 -20.82 -5.68 -9.86
N GLY A 215 -20.52 -5.42 -8.58
CA GLY A 215 -21.22 -5.98 -7.43
C GLY A 215 -22.65 -5.50 -7.24
N ALA A 216 -22.88 -4.20 -7.48
CA ALA A 216 -24.20 -3.59 -7.40
C ALA A 216 -24.84 -3.36 -8.79
N GLY A 217 -24.21 -3.87 -9.85
CA GLY A 217 -24.66 -3.66 -11.23
C GLY A 217 -25.88 -4.50 -11.60
N PRO A 218 -26.74 -4.01 -12.52
CA PRO A 218 -27.95 -4.70 -12.94
C PRO A 218 -27.66 -6.03 -13.66
N LEU A 219 -26.52 -6.13 -14.35
CA LEU A 219 -26.05 -7.38 -14.97
C LEU A 219 -25.90 -8.50 -13.92
N ARG A 220 -25.18 -8.22 -12.82
CA ARG A 220 -24.99 -9.20 -11.75
C ARG A 220 -26.29 -9.51 -11.03
N GLU A 221 -27.10 -8.50 -10.75
CA GLU A 221 -28.37 -8.69 -10.07
C GLU A 221 -29.29 -9.63 -10.85
N GLY A 222 -29.51 -9.38 -12.15
CA GLY A 222 -30.32 -10.24 -13.00
C GLY A 222 -29.72 -11.64 -13.19
N PHE A 223 -28.41 -11.70 -13.43
CA PHE A 223 -27.70 -12.97 -13.59
C PHE A 223 -27.82 -13.86 -12.34
N VAL A 224 -27.48 -13.33 -11.16
CA VAL A 224 -27.57 -14.10 -9.91
C VAL A 224 -29.02 -14.40 -9.53
N GLY A 225 -29.95 -13.46 -9.74
CA GLY A 225 -31.38 -13.67 -9.47
C GLY A 225 -31.98 -14.81 -10.29
N PHE A 226 -31.55 -14.95 -11.54
CA PHE A 226 -31.95 -16.06 -12.38
C PHE A 226 -31.27 -17.37 -11.99
N TRP A 227 -29.94 -17.39 -11.97
CA TRP A 227 -29.17 -18.62 -11.84
C TRP A 227 -29.13 -19.20 -10.42
N ASN A 228 -29.36 -18.40 -9.38
CA ASN A 228 -29.32 -18.89 -8.01
C ASN A 228 -30.70 -19.43 -7.58
N LYS A 229 -31.05 -20.64 -8.01
CA LYS A 229 -32.30 -21.34 -7.60
C LYS A 229 -32.10 -22.33 -6.45
N GLY A 230 -30.86 -22.50 -5.99
CA GLY A 230 -30.51 -23.48 -4.96
C GLY A 230 -30.51 -24.90 -5.49
N THR A 231 -30.64 -25.87 -4.59
CA THR A 231 -30.64 -27.29 -4.92
C THR A 231 -32.02 -27.88 -4.76
N TYR A 232 -32.52 -28.55 -5.80
CA TYR A 232 -33.83 -29.20 -5.81
C TYR A 232 -33.75 -30.59 -6.43
N LYS A 233 -34.70 -31.45 -6.02
CA LYS A 233 -34.83 -32.80 -6.55
C LYS A 233 -35.92 -32.85 -7.62
N THR A 234 -35.58 -33.43 -8.75
CA THR A 234 -36.54 -33.86 -9.78
C THR A 234 -36.82 -35.35 -9.61
N LYS A 235 -37.71 -35.92 -10.44
CA LYS A 235 -38.02 -37.35 -10.39
C LYS A 235 -36.81 -38.23 -10.70
N ASP A 236 -35.87 -37.73 -11.50
CA ASP A 236 -34.79 -38.53 -12.09
C ASP A 236 -33.37 -38.03 -11.73
N ALA A 237 -33.26 -36.86 -11.08
CA ALA A 237 -31.99 -36.23 -10.76
C ALA A 237 -32.08 -35.20 -9.61
N THR A 238 -30.94 -34.93 -8.98
CA THR A 238 -30.76 -33.73 -8.16
C THR A 238 -30.14 -32.63 -9.02
N VAL A 239 -30.77 -31.46 -9.07
CA VAL A 239 -30.28 -30.30 -9.83
C VAL A 239 -29.87 -29.22 -8.84
N SER A 240 -28.69 -28.66 -9.03
CA SER A 240 -28.16 -27.56 -8.22
C SER A 240 -27.81 -26.39 -9.13
N MET A 241 -28.48 -25.26 -8.95
CA MET A 241 -28.19 -24.02 -9.65
C MET A 241 -27.75 -22.97 -8.63
N LEU A 242 -26.46 -22.67 -8.63
CA LEU A 242 -25.82 -21.76 -7.68
C LEU A 242 -25.13 -20.65 -8.45
N ALA A 243 -25.38 -19.41 -8.06
CA ALA A 243 -24.68 -18.27 -8.63
C ALA A 243 -24.27 -17.26 -7.56
N GLY A 244 -23.13 -16.62 -7.77
CA GLY A 244 -22.60 -15.67 -6.81
C GLY A 244 -21.23 -15.11 -7.17
N ASN A 245 -20.64 -14.43 -6.20
CA ASN A 245 -19.29 -13.90 -6.33
C ASN A 245 -18.28 -15.03 -6.21
N THR A 246 -17.23 -14.99 -7.02
CA THR A 246 -16.09 -15.89 -6.89
C THR A 246 -15.07 -15.34 -5.89
N PRO A 247 -14.13 -16.17 -5.41
CA PRO A 247 -13.00 -15.69 -4.62
C PRO A 247 -12.14 -14.64 -5.34
N VAL A 248 -12.18 -14.60 -6.68
CA VAL A 248 -11.48 -13.61 -7.51
C VAL A 248 -12.08 -12.22 -7.32
N MET A 249 -13.40 -12.13 -7.23
CA MET A 249 -14.08 -10.87 -6.93
C MET A 249 -13.81 -10.40 -5.49
N ASP A 250 -13.74 -11.34 -4.54
CA ASP A 250 -13.34 -11.03 -3.17
C ASP A 250 -11.89 -10.50 -3.08
N CYS A 251 -11.00 -10.94 -3.98
CA CYS A 251 -9.66 -10.35 -4.10
C CYS A 251 -9.71 -8.87 -4.48
N ALA A 252 -10.66 -8.42 -5.31
CA ALA A 252 -10.80 -7.00 -5.65
C ALA A 252 -11.28 -6.17 -4.44
N ALA A 253 -12.19 -6.71 -3.64
CA ALA A 253 -12.62 -6.08 -2.38
C ALA A 253 -11.46 -6.03 -1.36
N ALA A 254 -10.73 -7.13 -1.20
CA ALA A 254 -9.55 -7.21 -0.35
C ALA A 254 -8.43 -6.26 -0.82
N ALA A 255 -8.24 -6.14 -2.14
CA ALA A 255 -7.29 -5.20 -2.74
C ALA A 255 -7.62 -3.76 -2.36
N THR A 256 -8.89 -3.38 -2.49
CA THR A 256 -9.41 -2.05 -2.12
C THR A 256 -9.13 -1.73 -0.66
N THR A 257 -9.49 -2.66 0.24
CA THR A 257 -9.32 -2.46 1.69
C THR A 257 -7.84 -2.39 2.09
N CYS A 258 -6.99 -3.25 1.53
CA CYS A 258 -5.55 -3.23 1.77
C CYS A 258 -4.91 -1.92 1.27
N ALA A 259 -5.23 -1.51 0.04
CA ALA A 259 -4.72 -0.27 -0.54
C ALA A 259 -5.15 0.95 0.28
N LEU A 260 -6.43 1.02 0.70
CA LEU A 260 -6.94 2.12 1.51
C LEU A 260 -6.29 2.17 2.90
N LEU A 261 -6.19 1.02 3.58
CA LEU A 261 -5.55 0.95 4.90
C LEU A 261 -4.07 1.34 4.81
N GLY A 262 -3.36 0.83 3.80
CA GLY A 262 -1.98 1.21 3.51
C GLY A 262 -1.84 2.71 3.26
N ALA A 263 -2.70 3.29 2.42
CA ALA A 263 -2.74 4.72 2.12
C ALA A 263 -2.94 5.58 3.37
N LEU A 264 -3.89 5.21 4.23
CA LEU A 264 -4.16 5.91 5.48
C LEU A 264 -2.96 5.87 6.42
N LEU A 265 -2.24 4.75 6.50
CA LEU A 265 -1.02 4.64 7.29
C LEU A 265 0.12 5.51 6.74
N VAL A 266 0.25 5.60 5.40
CA VAL A 266 1.20 6.52 4.75
C VAL A 266 0.87 7.98 5.08
N LEU A 267 -0.40 8.38 5.01
CA LEU A 267 -0.85 9.73 5.35
C LEU A 267 -0.68 10.06 6.84
N LEU A 268 -1.00 9.12 7.72
CA LEU A 268 -0.79 9.25 9.16
C LEU A 268 0.70 9.46 9.49
N ARG A 269 1.60 8.75 8.82
CA ARG A 269 3.04 8.99 8.94
C ARG A 269 3.40 10.42 8.50
N GLY A 270 2.94 10.86 7.34
CA GLY A 270 3.22 12.19 6.80
C GLY A 270 2.75 13.34 7.70
N THR A 271 1.68 13.11 8.48
CA THR A 271 1.09 14.09 9.40
C THR A 271 1.68 14.05 10.81
N VAL A 272 1.99 12.86 11.37
CA VAL A 272 2.60 12.73 12.72
C VAL A 272 4.04 13.26 12.77
N CYS A 273 4.78 13.20 11.66
CA CYS A 273 6.09 13.81 11.55
C CYS A 273 6.05 15.36 11.53
N ALA A 274 4.89 15.99 11.31
CA ALA A 274 4.75 17.45 11.32
C ALA A 274 4.72 18.05 12.74
N GLY A 275 4.30 17.29 13.76
CA GLY A 275 4.08 17.81 15.11
C GLY A 275 5.30 17.90 16.02
N ARG A 276 6.52 17.54 15.56
CA ARG A 276 7.72 17.48 16.43
C ARG A 276 8.93 18.31 15.98
N GLY A 277 8.79 19.12 14.94
CA GLY A 277 9.90 19.93 14.43
C GLY A 277 9.53 21.33 13.92
N ALA A 278 8.25 21.70 13.86
CA ALA A 278 7.82 22.99 13.31
C ALA A 278 7.74 24.14 14.33
N SER A 279 8.20 23.94 15.57
CA SER A 279 8.11 24.97 16.64
C SER A 279 9.44 25.28 17.31
N ARG A 280 10.56 25.15 16.60
CA ARG A 280 11.82 25.76 17.05
C ARG A 280 12.45 26.53 15.89
N SER A 281 11.87 27.70 15.69
CA SER A 281 12.51 28.96 15.31
C SER A 281 13.71 28.86 14.36
N ASP A 282 13.48 29.32 13.13
CA ASP A 282 14.49 29.84 12.20
C ASP A 282 15.20 31.14 12.72
N ASP A 283 15.32 31.35 14.04
CA ASP A 283 15.84 32.61 14.64
C ASP A 283 17.11 32.46 15.49
N GLU A 284 17.80 31.30 15.48
CA GLU A 284 19.11 31.16 16.14
C GLU A 284 20.16 30.57 15.18
N VAL A 285 20.35 31.18 14.01
CA VAL A 285 21.67 31.20 13.40
C VAL A 285 22.37 32.41 14.01
N GLY A 286 23.17 32.16 15.04
CA GLY A 286 24.00 33.18 15.65
C GLY A 286 24.77 33.95 14.57
N GLU A 287 24.53 35.26 14.53
CA GLU A 287 25.43 36.18 13.86
C GLU A 287 26.86 35.88 14.33
N PRO A 288 27.84 35.67 13.42
CA PRO A 288 29.22 35.74 13.84
C PRO A 288 29.48 37.16 14.34
N VAL A 289 29.73 37.28 15.64
CA VAL A 289 30.33 38.45 16.27
C VAL A 289 31.57 38.83 15.47
N LEU A 290 31.44 39.84 14.60
CA LEU A 290 32.56 40.54 13.97
C LEU A 290 33.21 41.39 15.06
N ALA A 291 34.05 40.74 15.88
CA ALA A 291 34.97 41.43 16.76
C ALA A 291 36.01 42.17 15.90
N ALA A 292 35.89 43.49 15.90
CA ALA A 292 36.93 44.50 15.76
C ALA A 292 38.15 44.13 14.89
N LYS A 293 38.12 44.59 13.63
CA LYS A 293 39.34 44.91 12.90
C LYS A 293 39.61 46.40 13.14
N ASP A 294 40.56 46.68 14.04
CA ASP A 294 41.09 48.02 14.25
C ASP A 294 41.56 48.61 12.90
N ASN A 295 40.93 49.69 12.47
CA ASN A 295 41.43 50.57 11.45
C ASN A 295 42.48 51.50 12.10
N PRO A 296 43.76 51.46 11.69
CA PRO A 296 44.67 52.55 12.03
C PRO A 296 44.34 53.76 11.15
N PHE A 297 44.02 54.87 11.82
CA PHE A 297 43.90 56.19 11.24
C PHE A 297 45.21 56.60 10.52
N LYS A 298 45.03 57.09 9.29
CA LYS A 298 45.74 58.19 8.60
C LYS A 298 47.15 58.58 9.09
N ALA A 299 48.13 58.39 8.21
CA ALA A 299 49.25 59.31 8.01
C ALA A 299 49.39 59.55 6.50
N GLY A 300 49.32 60.82 6.11
CA GLY A 300 49.32 61.33 4.73
C GLY A 300 48.88 62.78 4.74
#